data_AF-A0A1I9RXY2-F1
#
_entry.id   AF-A0A1I9RXY2-F1
#
_cell.length_a   1.000
_cell.length_b   1.000
_cell.length_c   1.000
_cell.angle_alpha   90.00
_cell.angle_beta   90.00
_cell.angle_gamma   90.00
#
_symmetry.space_group_name_H-M   'P 1'
#
loop_
_entity.id
_entity.type
_entity.pdbx_description
1 polymer ?
#
loop_
_entity_poly.entity_id
_entity_poly.type
_entity_poly.pdbx_seq_one_letter_code
_entity_poly.pdbx_strand_id
1 'polypeptide(L)' 'AFLASDSVIKMIPRLLGPGLNKAGKFPTLIGQADNLESK' A
#
# COMPACT_ATOMS: atom_id res chain seq x y z
N ALA A 1 6.50 -7.89 0.50
CA ALA A 1 5.57 -6.90 -0.10
C ALA A 1 5.19 -5.89 0.98
N PHE A 2 4.75 -4.67 0.63
CA PHE A 2 4.25 -3.69 1.60
C PHE A 2 2.72 -3.78 1.67
N LEU A 3 2.13 -3.47 2.83
CA LEU A 3 0.68 -3.44 3.02
C LEU A 3 0.25 -2.02 3.43
N ALA A 4 -0.91 -1.57 2.95
CA ALA A 4 -1.47 -0.27 3.32
C ALA A 4 -3.00 -0.32 3.39
N SER A 5 -3.57 0.38 4.37
CA SER A 5 -5.02 0.56 4.50
C SER A 5 -5.58 1.47 3.40
N ASP A 6 -6.89 1.40 3.17
CA ASP A 6 -7.57 2.18 2.12
C ASP A 6 -7.36 3.70 2.24
N SER A 7 -7.32 4.23 3.47
CA SER A 7 -7.08 5.66 3.70
C SER A 7 -5.65 6.06 3.36
N VAL A 8 -4.67 5.20 3.64
CA VAL A 8 -3.24 5.50 3.46
C VAL A 8 -2.78 5.26 2.04
N ILE A 9 -3.20 4.15 1.39
CA ILE A 9 -2.72 3.75 0.07
C ILE A 9 -2.99 4.81 -1.01
N LYS A 10 -4.09 5.54 -0.90
CA LYS A 10 -4.47 6.64 -1.80
C LYS A 10 -3.58 7.88 -1.63
N MET A 11 -3.01 8.07 -0.45
CA MET A 11 -2.10 9.20 -0.17
C MET A 11 -0.66 8.94 -0.61
N ILE A 12 -0.27 7.67 -0.76
CA ILE A 12 1.11 7.27 -1.08
C ILE A 12 1.65 7.90 -2.37
N PRO A 13 0.94 7.90 -3.52
CA PRO A 13 1.45 8.52 -4.74
C PRO A 13 1.75 10.00 -4.59
N ARG A 14 0.96 10.73 -3.78
CA ARG A 14 1.14 12.16 -3.52
C ARG A 14 2.34 12.43 -2.62
N LEU A 15 2.57 11.59 -1.61
CA LEU A 15 3.63 11.78 -0.60
C LEU A 15 5.00 11.29 -1.06
N LEU A 16 5.05 10.16 -1.78
CA LEU A 16 6.28 9.48 -2.13
C LEU A 16 6.63 9.59 -3.63
N GLY A 17 5.74 10.20 -4.42
CA GLY A 17 5.93 10.38 -5.84
C GLY A 17 5.88 9.08 -6.66
N PRO A 18 6.14 9.16 -7.97
CA PRO A 18 6.00 8.01 -8.89
C PRO A 18 7.10 6.95 -8.74
N GLY A 19 8.16 7.22 -7.96
CA GLY A 19 9.32 6.33 -7.80
C GLY A 19 8.95 4.96 -7.21
N LEU A 20 8.01 4.93 -6.27
CA LEU A 20 7.58 3.67 -5.63
C LEU A 20 6.86 2.72 -6.59
N ASN A 21 6.03 3.26 -7.47
CA ASN A 21 5.29 2.47 -8.46
C ASN A 21 6.25 1.90 -9.53
N LYS A 22 7.17 2.73 -10.03
CA LYS A 22 8.19 2.29 -11.01
C LYS A 22 9.17 1.27 -10.44
N ALA A 23 9.48 1.33 -9.15
CA ALA A 23 10.36 0.36 -8.49
C ALA A 23 9.71 -1.01 -8.23
N GLY A 24 8.42 -1.20 -8.56
CA GLY A 24 7.69 -2.44 -8.29
C GLY A 24 7.48 -2.71 -6.79
N LYS A 25 7.55 -1.67 -5.96
CA LYS A 25 7.46 -1.75 -4.49
C LYS A 25 6.19 -1.10 -3.94
N PHE A 26 5.16 -0.94 -4.76
CA PHE A 26 3.91 -0.32 -4.34
C PHE A 26 3.18 -1.22 -3.31
N PRO A 27 2.61 -0.67 -2.22
CA PRO A 27 1.92 -1.48 -1.24
C PRO A 27 0.63 -2.10 -1.79
N THR A 28 0.29 -3.28 -1.28
CA THR A 28 -0.97 -3.97 -1.53
C THR A 28 -2.02 -3.45 -0.55
N LEU A 29 -3.26 -3.31 -1.02
CA LEU A 29 -4.39 -2.92 -0.18
C LEU A 29 -4.72 -4.00 0.87
N ILE A 30 -4.89 -3.58 2.11
CA ILE A 30 -5.45 -4.40 3.19
C ILE A 30 -6.73 -3.79 3.75
N GLY A 31 -7.79 -4.60 3.83
CA GLY A 31 -9.08 -4.24 4.41
C GLY A 31 -9.03 -4.26 5.94
N GLN A 32 -9.98 -3.56 6.59
CA GLN A 32 -10.09 -3.52 8.05
C GLN A 32 -10.38 -4.90 8.68
N ALA A 33 -11.02 -5.80 7.94
CA ALA A 33 -11.37 -7.15 8.39
C ALA A 33 -10.38 -8.22 7.87
N ASP A 34 -9.36 -7.83 7.13
CA ASP A 34 -8.35 -8.78 6.64
C ASP A 34 -7.47 -9.21 7.81
N ASN A 35 -7.23 -10.52 7.92
CA ASN A 35 -6.26 -11.05 8.88
C ASN A 35 -4.83 -10.78 8.35
N LEU A 36 -4.04 -9.99 9.09
CA LEU A 36 -2.66 -9.65 8.73
C LEU A 36 -1.70 -10.84 8.74
N GLU A 37 -1.95 -11.86 9.56
CA GLU A 37 -1.09 -13.04 9.63
C GLU A 37 -1.32 -14.00 8.45
N SER A 38 -2.46 -13.86 7.77
CA SER A 38 -2.88 -14.76 6.70
C SER A 38 -2.54 -14.26 5.29
N LYS A 39 -1.77 -13.17 5.16
CA LYS A 39 -1.49 -12.46 3.89
C LYS A 39 -0.02 -12.09 3.76
#